data_AF-A0A5Q3Q9A2-F1
#
_entry.id   AF-A0A5Q3Q9A2-F1
#
_cell.length_a   1.000
_cell.length_b   1.000
_cell.length_c   1.000
_cell.angle_alpha   90.00
_cell.angle_beta   90.00
_cell.angle_gamma   90.00
#
_symmetry.space_group_name_H-M   'P 1'
#
loop_
_entity.id
_entity.type
_entity.pdbx_description
1 polymer ?
#
loop_
_entity_poly.entity_id
_entity_poly.type
_entity_poly.pdbx_seq_one_letter_code
_entity_poly.pdbx_strand_id
1 'polypeptide(L)'
;MATTARHGRGLFRDGGLLLGRVAGVPVLLSVSWWIGAVLIVLLYTPLVSRLVPEIDLWTSAFVAAVFTVLLAASVLLHELGHCVTALRLGLPVQRVRLYLLGGLTEITRTPPRPRQEGLIAGAGPAVSLALAALFGLCWLLVTPGGVVWLLVAQTCVANLAVGVFNLLPGLPLDGGRMLRAATWATTGKRTSGTTAGVIGAAAVAVALIVWALSGMINDAQDQWLRLGVCVLMAWFVVAGAGAEHAAEQRTRWPDDLELSELIRPVLQLPAESPVADALLAAAGRGVVLVRADGIAVGLLDQHAAERLATRAPHEPAERAAEPVGPETIVLDTDPADSVLERVQTVLAWQFLVVDAEGRPSGVLRREDVRRALSGGDRD
;
A
#
# COMPACT_ATOMS: atom_id res chain seq x y z
N MET A 1 -26.11 3.61 -33.91
CA MET A 1 -26.78 4.28 -32.78
C MET A 1 -25.85 4.20 -31.58
N ALA A 2 -25.25 5.34 -31.22
CA ALA A 2 -24.29 5.46 -30.13
C ALA A 2 -25.03 5.48 -28.79
N THR A 3 -24.71 4.56 -27.89
CA THR A 3 -25.18 4.60 -26.50
C THR A 3 -24.15 5.35 -25.67
N THR A 4 -24.42 6.64 -25.49
CA THR A 4 -23.75 7.56 -24.57
C THR A 4 -23.78 7.02 -23.14
N ALA A 5 -22.61 6.59 -22.63
CA ALA A 5 -22.41 6.29 -21.22
C ALA A 5 -22.45 7.59 -20.40
N ARG A 6 -23.50 7.72 -19.58
CA ARG A 6 -23.67 8.80 -18.60
C ARG A 6 -22.45 8.88 -17.68
N HIS A 7 -21.68 9.95 -17.83
CA HIS A 7 -20.67 10.39 -16.86
C HIS A 7 -21.36 10.87 -15.58
N GLY A 8 -21.60 9.94 -14.65
CA GLY A 8 -21.90 10.30 -13.27
C GLY A 8 -20.64 10.86 -12.63
N ARG A 9 -20.61 12.17 -12.38
CA ARG A 9 -19.69 12.82 -11.42
C ARG A 9 -20.05 12.34 -10.01
N GLY A 10 -19.68 11.11 -9.69
CA GLY A 10 -19.74 10.59 -8.34
C GLY A 10 -18.47 10.98 -7.61
N LEU A 11 -18.61 11.68 -6.47
CA LEU A 11 -17.61 11.61 -5.41
C LEU A 11 -17.25 10.14 -5.24
N PHE A 12 -16.03 9.74 -5.62
CA PHE A 12 -15.56 8.40 -5.33
C PHE A 12 -15.64 8.21 -3.82
N ARG A 13 -16.13 7.04 -3.41
CA ARG A 13 -16.49 6.65 -2.03
C ARG A 13 -15.38 6.87 -0.96
N ASP A 14 -14.20 7.32 -1.37
CA ASP A 14 -12.97 7.50 -0.58
C ASP A 14 -12.45 8.96 -0.50
N GLY A 15 -13.30 9.96 -0.73
CA GLY A 15 -13.04 11.35 -0.29
C GLY A 15 -12.06 12.19 -1.14
N GLY A 16 -12.20 12.20 -2.47
CA GLY A 16 -11.41 13.06 -3.35
C GLY A 16 -12.10 13.46 -4.65
N LEU A 17 -11.66 14.57 -5.25
CA LEU A 17 -12.11 15.08 -6.55
C LEU A 17 -11.36 14.35 -7.67
N LEU A 18 -12.08 13.75 -8.62
CA LEU A 18 -11.46 13.16 -9.81
C LEU A 18 -10.96 14.26 -10.75
N LEU A 19 -9.65 14.34 -10.95
CA LEU A 19 -9.02 15.26 -11.92
C LEU A 19 -9.06 14.70 -13.34
N GLY A 20 -8.87 13.38 -13.49
CA GLY A 20 -8.83 12.72 -14.79
C GLY A 20 -8.38 11.27 -14.69
N ARG A 21 -8.00 10.69 -15.84
CA ARG A 21 -7.39 9.36 -15.92
C ARG A 21 -6.11 9.42 -16.74
N VAL A 22 -5.06 8.77 -16.26
CA VAL A 22 -3.79 8.62 -16.99
C VAL A 22 -3.53 7.12 -17.15
N ALA A 23 -3.36 6.66 -18.39
CA ALA A 23 -3.19 5.23 -18.71
C ALA A 23 -4.29 4.32 -18.09
N GLY A 24 -5.53 4.81 -18.01
CA GLY A 24 -6.66 4.12 -17.40
C GLY A 24 -6.79 4.27 -15.87
N VAL A 25 -5.74 4.74 -15.20
CA VAL A 25 -5.69 4.92 -13.74
C VAL A 25 -6.31 6.26 -13.34
N PRO A 26 -7.29 6.30 -12.41
CA PRO A 26 -7.89 7.55 -11.95
C PRO A 26 -6.91 8.37 -11.10
N VAL A 27 -6.85 9.67 -11.39
CA VAL A 27 -6.09 10.67 -10.62
C VAL A 27 -7.05 11.47 -9.75
N LEU A 28 -6.83 11.42 -8.43
CA LEU A 28 -7.69 11.98 -7.41
C LEU A 28 -6.97 13.10 -6.64
N LEU A 29 -7.68 14.19 -6.36
CA LEU A 29 -7.24 15.26 -5.49
C LEU A 29 -7.96 15.17 -4.15
N SER A 30 -7.24 14.94 -3.06
CA SER A 30 -7.86 14.86 -1.73
C SER A 30 -8.31 16.25 -1.24
N VAL A 31 -9.25 16.27 -0.29
CA VAL A 31 -9.65 17.53 0.37
C VAL A 31 -8.47 18.16 1.14
N SER A 32 -7.60 17.34 1.74
CA SER A 32 -6.42 17.80 2.48
C SER A 32 -5.40 18.53 1.61
N TRP A 33 -5.41 18.31 0.30
CA TRP A 33 -4.56 19.06 -0.63
C TRP A 33 -4.85 20.57 -0.58
N TRP A 34 -6.12 20.97 -0.45
CA TRP A 34 -6.49 22.40 -0.41
C TRP A 34 -5.91 23.12 0.81
N ILE A 35 -5.82 22.42 1.94
CA ILE A 35 -5.18 22.94 3.16
C ILE A 35 -3.69 23.20 2.89
N GLY A 36 -3.03 22.28 2.19
CA GLY A 36 -1.62 22.41 1.81
C GLY A 36 -1.39 23.54 0.82
N ALA A 37 -2.27 23.67 -0.17
CA ALA A 37 -2.21 24.75 -1.14
C ALA A 37 -2.32 26.12 -0.47
N VAL A 38 -3.29 26.29 0.45
CA VAL A 38 -3.43 27.53 1.23
C VAL A 38 -2.18 27.79 2.07
N LEU A 39 -1.65 26.77 2.75
CA LEU A 39 -0.44 26.90 3.57
C LEU A 39 0.77 27.33 2.73
N ILE A 40 1.00 26.72 1.57
CA ILE A 40 2.09 27.09 0.66
C ILE A 40 1.92 28.54 0.19
N VAL A 41 0.72 28.93 -0.23
CA VAL A 41 0.45 30.32 -0.65
C VAL A 41 0.76 31.30 0.47
N LEU A 42 0.29 31.03 1.70
CA LEU A 42 0.52 31.89 2.86
C LEU A 42 2.00 32.00 3.23
N LEU A 43 2.75 30.90 3.22
CA LEU A 43 4.17 30.88 3.58
C LEU A 43 5.07 31.45 2.48
N TYR A 44 4.68 31.28 1.22
CA TYR A 44 5.50 31.67 0.07
C TYR A 44 5.25 33.12 -0.37
N THR A 45 4.05 33.68 -0.16
CA THR A 45 3.74 35.09 -0.49
C THR A 45 4.76 36.09 0.10
N PRO A 46 5.12 36.02 1.40
CA PRO A 46 6.13 36.93 1.97
C PRO A 46 7.51 36.79 1.34
N LEU A 47 7.86 35.58 0.90
CA LEU A 47 9.14 35.33 0.20
C LEU A 47 9.12 35.98 -1.18
N VAL A 48 8.02 35.83 -1.93
CA VAL A 48 7.84 36.47 -3.24
C VAL A 48 7.95 37.99 -3.12
N SER A 49 7.26 38.61 -2.16
CA SER A 49 7.31 40.06 -1.95
C SER A 49 8.70 40.58 -1.58
N ARG A 50 9.56 39.75 -0.97
CA ARG A 50 10.96 40.10 -0.68
C ARG A 50 11.87 39.97 -1.90
N LEU A 51 11.62 38.96 -2.74
CA LEU A 51 12.45 38.65 -3.90
C LEU A 51 12.09 39.49 -5.14
N VAL A 52 10.83 39.93 -5.25
CA VAL A 52 10.35 40.82 -6.30
C VAL A 52 9.63 41.99 -5.62
N PRO A 53 10.36 43.01 -5.15
CA PRO A 53 9.76 44.12 -4.38
C PRO A 53 8.87 45.03 -5.23
N GLU A 54 8.99 44.94 -6.56
CA GLU A 54 8.26 45.77 -7.53
C GLU A 54 6.78 45.40 -7.66
N ILE A 55 6.37 44.22 -7.16
CA ILE A 55 4.98 43.75 -7.25
C ILE A 55 4.23 43.91 -5.93
N ASP A 56 2.93 44.16 -6.03
CA ASP A 56 2.06 44.32 -4.88
C ASP A 56 1.74 42.98 -4.20
N LEU A 57 1.16 43.06 -2.99
CA LEU A 57 0.86 41.88 -2.18
C LEU A 57 -0.08 40.89 -2.90
N TRP A 58 -1.06 41.37 -3.66
CA TRP A 58 -1.99 40.50 -4.37
C TRP A 58 -1.32 39.79 -5.54
N THR A 59 -0.45 40.47 -6.28
CA THR A 59 0.36 39.82 -7.31
C THR A 59 1.32 38.81 -6.70
N SER A 60 1.96 39.09 -5.56
CA SER A 60 2.78 38.11 -4.84
C SER A 60 1.98 36.86 -4.44
N ALA A 61 0.75 37.04 -3.94
CA ALA A 61 -0.13 35.93 -3.60
C ALA A 61 -0.55 35.13 -4.83
N PHE A 62 -0.81 35.79 -5.96
CA PHE A 62 -1.11 35.13 -7.23
C PHE A 62 0.09 34.31 -7.74
N VAL A 63 1.30 34.87 -7.70
CA VAL A 63 2.54 34.17 -8.05
C VAL A 63 2.73 32.94 -7.15
N ALA A 64 2.44 33.06 -5.85
CA ALA A 64 2.49 31.94 -4.92
C ALA A 64 1.46 30.84 -5.23
N ALA A 65 0.26 31.22 -5.68
CA ALA A 65 -0.75 30.27 -6.13
C ALA A 65 -0.30 29.54 -7.41
N VAL A 66 0.29 30.27 -8.36
CA VAL A 66 0.87 29.68 -9.58
C VAL A 66 1.98 28.69 -9.23
N PHE A 67 2.89 29.06 -8.33
CA PHE A 67 3.93 28.17 -7.85
C PHE A 67 3.35 26.90 -7.19
N THR A 68 2.33 27.04 -6.35
CA THR A 68 1.63 25.91 -5.73
C THR A 68 1.08 24.93 -6.78
N VAL A 69 0.51 25.44 -7.87
CA VAL A 69 0.01 24.60 -8.98
C VAL A 69 1.16 23.91 -9.71
N LEU A 70 2.27 24.62 -9.98
CA LEU A 70 3.47 24.03 -10.60
C LEU A 70 4.08 22.93 -9.74
N LEU A 71 4.13 23.14 -8.42
CA LEU A 71 4.59 22.14 -7.46
C LEU A 71 3.66 20.92 -7.45
N ALA A 72 2.34 21.11 -7.40
CA ALA A 72 1.38 20.03 -7.46
C ALA A 72 1.48 19.23 -8.77
N ALA A 73 1.69 19.91 -9.91
CA ALA A 73 1.94 19.27 -11.18
C ALA A 73 3.25 18.46 -11.15
N SER A 74 4.32 19.00 -10.56
CA SER A 74 5.61 18.32 -10.42
C SER A 74 5.51 17.05 -9.58
N VAL A 75 4.80 17.11 -8.44
CA VAL A 75 4.52 15.94 -7.60
C VAL A 75 3.64 14.93 -8.35
N LEU A 76 2.65 15.38 -9.12
CA LEU A 76 1.85 14.49 -9.96
C LEU A 76 2.72 13.78 -11.00
N LEU A 77 3.61 14.50 -11.69
CA LEU A 77 4.53 13.93 -12.67
C LEU A 77 5.46 12.89 -12.03
N HIS A 78 5.97 13.16 -10.82
CA HIS A 78 6.73 12.21 -10.01
C HIS A 78 5.93 10.92 -9.76
N GLU A 79 4.70 11.03 -9.26
CA GLU A 79 3.81 9.88 -9.04
C GLU A 79 3.49 9.11 -10.32
N LEU A 80 3.28 9.84 -11.42
CA LEU A 80 3.06 9.24 -12.72
C LEU A 80 4.29 8.45 -13.20
N GLY A 81 5.50 8.84 -12.80
CA GLY A 81 6.73 8.06 -13.01
C GLY A 81 6.64 6.66 -12.39
N HIS A 82 6.22 6.58 -11.12
CA HIS A 82 5.96 5.30 -10.45
C HIS A 82 4.84 4.52 -11.14
N CYS A 83 3.71 5.18 -11.39
CA CYS A 83 2.52 4.57 -11.98
C CYS A 83 2.81 3.95 -13.35
N VAL A 84 3.43 4.69 -14.27
CA VAL A 84 3.75 4.21 -15.61
C VAL A 84 4.75 3.06 -15.55
N THR A 85 5.74 3.12 -14.66
CA THR A 85 6.72 2.05 -14.50
C THR A 85 6.08 0.78 -13.95
N ALA A 86 5.21 0.90 -12.94
CA ALA A 86 4.46 -0.23 -12.38
C ALA A 86 3.58 -0.90 -13.44
N LEU A 87 2.83 -0.11 -14.23
CA LEU A 87 1.99 -0.62 -15.32
C LEU A 87 2.81 -1.34 -16.40
N ARG A 88 3.97 -0.79 -16.79
CA ARG A 88 4.87 -1.44 -17.76
C ARG A 88 5.47 -2.75 -17.23
N LEU A 89 5.60 -2.89 -15.92
CA LEU A 89 6.05 -4.12 -15.27
C LEU A 89 4.90 -5.11 -15.01
N GLY A 90 3.67 -4.81 -15.45
CA GLY A 90 2.50 -5.67 -15.32
C GLY A 90 1.84 -5.62 -13.94
N LEU A 91 2.16 -4.62 -13.11
CA LEU A 91 1.56 -4.45 -11.78
C LEU A 91 0.32 -3.56 -11.87
N PRO A 92 -0.86 -4.03 -11.42
CA PRO A 92 -2.09 -3.24 -11.48
C PRO A 92 -2.07 -2.10 -10.46
N VAL A 93 -2.27 -0.87 -10.96
CA VAL A 93 -2.37 0.36 -10.15
C VAL A 93 -3.85 0.73 -9.97
N GLN A 94 -4.28 0.96 -8.73
CA GLN A 94 -5.68 1.30 -8.44
C GLN A 94 -5.99 2.76 -8.72
N ARG A 95 -5.12 3.66 -8.26
CA ARG A 95 -5.30 5.12 -8.34
C ARG A 95 -4.01 5.87 -8.00
N VAL A 96 -3.95 7.13 -8.43
CA VAL A 96 -2.95 8.11 -7.98
C VAL A 96 -3.68 9.21 -7.21
N ARG A 97 -3.22 9.53 -6.00
CA ARG A 97 -3.85 10.52 -5.13
C ARG A 97 -2.87 11.62 -4.73
N LEU A 98 -3.26 12.88 -4.88
CA LEU A 98 -2.55 14.02 -4.33
C LEU A 98 -3.17 14.45 -3.01
N TYR A 99 -2.36 14.74 -2.00
CA TYR A 99 -2.78 15.14 -0.66
C TYR A 99 -1.82 16.17 -0.04
N LEU A 100 -2.10 16.59 1.21
CA LEU A 100 -1.38 17.65 1.92
C LEU A 100 0.16 17.56 1.85
N LEU A 101 0.72 16.35 2.01
CA LEU A 101 2.17 16.14 2.10
C LEU A 101 2.78 15.55 0.82
N GLY A 102 2.04 15.50 -0.30
CA GLY A 102 2.57 15.00 -1.57
C GLY A 102 1.59 14.17 -2.37
N GLY A 103 2.10 13.09 -2.97
CA GLY A 103 1.35 12.14 -3.80
C GLY A 103 1.48 10.71 -3.27
N LEU A 104 0.52 9.87 -3.64
CA LEU A 104 0.57 8.43 -3.39
C LEU A 104 0.04 7.67 -4.60
N THR A 105 0.87 6.79 -5.14
CA THR A 105 0.48 5.79 -6.13
C THR A 105 0.09 4.48 -5.43
N GLU A 106 -1.21 4.14 -5.46
CA GLU A 106 -1.73 2.93 -4.83
C GLU A 106 -1.58 1.72 -5.77
N ILE A 107 -0.54 0.91 -5.54
CA ILE A 107 -0.27 -0.32 -6.29
C ILE A 107 -0.96 -1.50 -5.59
N THR A 108 -1.75 -2.28 -6.32
CA THR A 108 -2.61 -3.34 -5.74
C THR A 108 -1.82 -4.53 -5.19
N ARG A 109 -0.67 -4.83 -5.79
CA ARG A 109 0.13 -6.01 -5.46
C ARG A 109 1.57 -5.61 -5.17
N THR A 110 2.15 -6.22 -4.15
CA THR A 110 3.57 -6.09 -3.84
C THR A 110 4.42 -6.61 -5.01
N PRO A 111 5.50 -5.91 -5.41
CA PRO A 111 6.37 -6.39 -6.47
C PRO A 111 7.00 -7.75 -6.11
N PRO A 112 6.90 -8.78 -6.98
CA PRO A 112 7.41 -10.12 -6.68
C PRO A 112 8.94 -10.24 -6.79
N ARG A 113 9.62 -9.24 -7.36
CA ARG A 113 11.09 -9.26 -7.52
C ARG A 113 11.73 -7.95 -7.05
N PRO A 114 12.91 -8.00 -6.42
CA PRO A 114 13.61 -6.81 -5.92
C PRO A 114 13.88 -5.79 -7.02
N ARG A 115 14.26 -6.26 -8.21
CA ARG A 115 14.50 -5.39 -9.37
C ARG A 115 13.26 -4.59 -9.76
N GLN A 116 12.06 -5.18 -9.69
CA GLN A 116 10.82 -4.45 -10.03
C GLN A 116 10.54 -3.37 -8.99
N GLU A 117 10.71 -3.68 -7.71
CA GLU A 117 10.55 -2.70 -6.63
C GLU A 117 11.54 -1.53 -6.78
N GLY A 118 12.82 -1.82 -7.01
CA GLY A 118 13.85 -0.79 -7.19
C GLY A 118 13.62 0.10 -8.41
N LEU A 119 13.18 -0.48 -9.54
CA LEU A 119 12.86 0.29 -10.75
C LEU A 119 11.66 1.21 -10.55
N ILE A 120 10.61 0.72 -9.88
CA ILE A 120 9.42 1.54 -9.60
C ILE A 120 9.80 2.66 -8.64
N ALA A 121 10.49 2.37 -7.55
CA ALA A 121 10.93 3.37 -6.57
C ALA A 121 11.84 4.43 -7.20
N GLY A 122 12.77 4.03 -8.09
CA GLY A 122 13.64 4.99 -8.77
C GLY A 122 12.95 5.85 -9.83
N ALA A 123 11.76 5.48 -10.30
CA ALA A 123 11.10 6.16 -11.41
C ALA A 123 10.61 7.57 -11.07
N GLY A 124 10.02 7.76 -9.87
CA GLY A 124 9.56 9.08 -9.42
C GLY A 124 10.73 10.07 -9.26
N PRO A 125 11.78 9.75 -8.48
CA PRO A 125 12.96 10.59 -8.36
C PRO A 125 13.62 10.90 -9.70
N ALA A 126 13.68 9.94 -10.63
CA ALA A 126 14.20 10.19 -11.98
C ALA A 126 13.38 11.26 -12.73
N VAL A 127 12.04 11.23 -12.60
CA VAL A 127 11.18 12.28 -13.18
C VAL A 127 11.43 13.63 -12.52
N SER A 128 11.50 13.68 -11.18
CA SER A 128 11.78 14.94 -10.46
C SER A 128 13.15 15.52 -10.83
N LEU A 129 14.19 14.69 -10.92
CA LEU A 129 15.52 15.15 -11.32
C LEU A 129 15.57 15.59 -12.79
N ALA A 130 14.83 14.92 -13.69
CA ALA A 130 14.69 15.36 -15.08
C ALA A 130 13.97 16.71 -15.18
N LEU A 131 12.91 16.93 -14.39
CA LEU A 131 12.24 18.22 -14.30
C LEU A 131 13.17 19.29 -13.71
N ALA A 132 13.94 18.97 -12.67
CA ALA A 132 14.93 19.89 -12.11
C ALA A 132 15.97 20.30 -13.17
N ALA A 133 16.50 19.35 -13.95
CA ALA A 133 17.44 19.64 -15.03
C ALA A 133 16.80 20.51 -16.13
N LEU A 134 15.57 20.21 -16.53
CA LEU A 134 14.83 20.99 -17.52
C LEU A 134 14.61 22.44 -17.06
N PHE A 135 14.06 22.63 -15.87
CA PHE A 135 13.83 23.97 -15.32
C PHE A 135 15.15 24.69 -15.00
N GLY A 136 16.21 23.95 -14.65
CA GLY A 136 17.57 24.50 -14.51
C GLY A 136 18.10 25.05 -15.83
N LEU A 137 17.90 24.34 -16.94
CA LEU A 137 18.25 24.86 -18.27
C LEU A 137 17.41 26.09 -18.63
N CYS A 138 16.09 26.04 -18.42
CA CYS A 138 15.22 27.21 -18.62
C CYS A 138 15.66 28.40 -17.77
N TRP A 139 16.12 28.16 -16.55
CA TRP A 139 16.56 29.20 -15.63
C TRP A 139 17.76 29.98 -16.17
N LEU A 140 18.68 29.31 -16.87
CA LEU A 140 19.84 29.94 -17.53
C LEU A 140 19.44 30.79 -18.75
N LEU A 141 18.28 30.51 -19.35
CA LEU A 141 17.80 31.19 -20.56
C LEU A 141 16.87 32.37 -20.25
N VAL A 142 16.26 32.39 -19.05
CA VAL A 142 15.33 33.45 -18.63
C VAL A 142 16.10 34.61 -18.00
N THR A 143 15.70 35.85 -18.34
CA THR A 143 16.29 37.07 -17.79
C THR A 143 16.13 37.16 -16.27
N PRO A 144 17.23 37.35 -15.51
CA PRO A 144 17.18 37.48 -14.04
C PRO A 144 16.32 38.64 -13.54
N GLY A 145 15.74 38.46 -12.35
CA GLY A 145 15.06 39.53 -11.58
C GLY A 145 13.54 39.61 -11.75
N GLY A 146 12.94 38.89 -12.70
CA GLY A 146 11.49 38.89 -12.93
C GLY A 146 10.72 37.76 -12.25
N VAL A 147 9.38 37.88 -12.23
CA VAL A 147 8.45 36.83 -11.75
C VAL A 147 8.65 35.50 -12.46
N VAL A 148 8.82 35.52 -13.78
CA VAL A 148 9.04 34.30 -14.58
C VAL A 148 10.34 33.61 -14.16
N TRP A 149 11.40 34.39 -13.97
CA TRP A 149 12.69 33.88 -13.51
C TRP A 149 12.55 33.22 -12.14
N LEU A 150 11.84 33.87 -11.20
CA LEU A 150 11.60 33.33 -9.86
C LEU A 150 10.81 32.01 -9.92
N LEU A 151 9.73 31.93 -10.69
CA LEU A 151 8.93 30.71 -10.83
C LEU A 151 9.74 29.56 -11.42
N VAL A 152 10.55 29.82 -12.45
CA VAL A 152 11.41 28.82 -13.07
C VAL A 152 12.48 28.33 -12.08
N ALA A 153 13.17 29.25 -11.41
CA ALA A 153 14.18 28.95 -10.40
C ALA A 153 13.59 28.07 -9.28
N GLN A 154 12.42 28.44 -8.79
CA GLN A 154 11.80 27.79 -7.63
C GLN A 154 11.18 26.45 -8.02
N THR A 155 10.68 26.31 -9.23
CA THR A 155 10.24 25.00 -9.76
C THR A 155 11.44 24.06 -9.94
N CYS A 156 12.60 24.57 -10.39
CA CYS A 156 13.85 23.81 -10.45
C CYS A 156 14.28 23.32 -9.06
N VAL A 157 14.41 24.24 -8.10
CA VAL A 157 14.84 23.94 -6.72
C VAL A 157 13.87 22.98 -6.04
N ALA A 158 12.56 23.19 -6.20
CA ALA A 158 11.55 22.31 -5.62
C ALA A 158 11.62 20.89 -6.20
N ASN A 159 11.77 20.73 -7.51
CA ASN A 159 11.92 19.41 -8.13
C ASN A 159 13.22 18.72 -7.70
N LEU A 160 14.31 19.47 -7.58
CA LEU A 160 15.57 18.94 -7.05
C LEU A 160 15.40 18.48 -5.60
N ALA A 161 14.76 19.30 -4.77
CA ALA A 161 14.46 18.97 -3.37
C ALA A 161 13.59 17.71 -3.29
N VAL A 162 12.48 17.63 -4.03
CA VAL A 162 11.60 16.45 -4.05
C VAL A 162 12.35 15.20 -4.50
N GLY A 163 13.20 15.29 -5.54
CA GLY A 163 14.00 14.17 -6.02
C GLY A 163 15.05 13.71 -5.01
N VAL A 164 15.82 14.64 -4.44
CA VAL A 164 16.88 14.33 -3.47
C VAL A 164 16.31 13.81 -2.15
N PHE A 165 15.25 14.45 -1.62
CA PHE A 165 14.60 13.97 -0.40
C PHE A 165 14.02 12.57 -0.59
N ASN A 166 13.37 12.29 -1.71
CA ASN A 166 12.86 10.94 -1.97
C ASN A 166 13.97 9.92 -2.18
N LEU A 167 15.18 10.31 -2.57
CA LEU A 167 16.33 9.39 -2.67
C LEU A 167 17.01 9.10 -1.33
N LEU A 168 16.61 9.76 -0.23
CA LEU A 168 17.20 9.47 1.07
C LEU A 168 16.93 8.00 1.47
N PRO A 169 17.93 7.31 2.06
CA PRO A 169 17.87 5.88 2.30
C PRO A 169 17.05 5.57 3.56
N GLY A 170 15.73 5.78 3.54
CA GLY A 170 14.84 5.49 4.67
C GLY A 170 13.39 5.34 4.25
N LEU A 171 12.69 4.32 4.76
CA LEU A 171 11.25 4.18 4.52
C LEU A 171 10.49 5.35 5.19
N PRO A 172 9.35 5.81 4.65
CA PRO A 172 8.63 5.32 3.48
C PRO A 172 9.13 5.92 2.14
N LEU A 173 10.26 6.65 2.14
CA LEU A 173 10.79 7.32 0.95
C LEU A 173 11.24 6.32 -0.13
N ASP A 174 11.30 6.76 -1.37
CA ASP A 174 11.70 5.91 -2.50
C ASP A 174 13.11 5.33 -2.36
N GLY A 175 14.05 6.10 -1.85
CA GLY A 175 15.41 5.68 -1.56
C GLY A 175 15.46 4.58 -0.50
N GLY A 176 14.54 4.61 0.47
CA GLY A 176 14.32 3.52 1.41
C GLY A 176 13.81 2.25 0.73
N ARG A 177 12.88 2.38 -0.24
CA ARG A 177 12.39 1.25 -1.05
C ARG A 177 13.46 0.71 -2.00
N MET A 178 14.31 1.58 -2.56
CA MET A 178 15.49 1.19 -3.35
C MET A 178 16.52 0.46 -2.48
N LEU A 179 16.78 0.94 -1.26
CA LEU A 179 17.63 0.25 -0.28
C LEU A 179 17.04 -1.12 0.08
N ARG A 180 15.73 -1.19 0.35
CA ARG A 180 15.03 -2.45 0.60
C ARG A 180 15.20 -3.42 -0.57
N ALA A 181 15.00 -2.96 -1.79
CA ALA A 181 15.18 -3.76 -3.00
C ALA A 181 16.63 -4.25 -3.18
N ALA A 182 17.62 -3.39 -2.91
CA ALA A 182 19.03 -3.75 -3.00
C ALA A 182 19.41 -4.81 -1.94
N THR A 183 19.06 -4.56 -0.68
CA THR A 183 19.29 -5.52 0.41
C THR A 183 18.58 -6.84 0.12
N TRP A 184 17.32 -6.81 -0.32
CA TRP A 184 16.57 -8.00 -0.71
C TRP A 184 17.26 -8.77 -1.85
N ALA A 185 17.76 -8.08 -2.87
CA ALA A 185 18.51 -8.72 -3.96
C ALA A 185 19.77 -9.43 -3.47
N THR A 186 20.42 -8.91 -2.42
CA THR A 186 21.65 -9.50 -1.86
C THR A 186 21.39 -10.62 -0.85
N THR A 187 20.37 -10.48 0.01
CA THR A 187 20.10 -11.43 1.11
C THR A 187 19.08 -12.50 0.73
N GLY A 188 18.34 -12.31 -0.37
CA GLY A 188 17.18 -13.13 -0.73
C GLY A 188 15.94 -12.88 0.14
N LYS A 189 16.04 -12.06 1.20
CA LYS A 189 14.96 -11.81 2.17
C LYS A 189 14.49 -10.36 2.11
N ARG A 190 13.22 -10.14 1.74
CA ARG A 190 12.62 -8.80 1.67
C ARG A 190 12.56 -8.13 3.04
N THR A 191 12.29 -8.90 4.09
CA THR A 191 12.22 -8.45 5.48
C THR A 191 13.51 -7.77 5.94
N SER A 192 14.66 -8.35 5.62
CA SER A 192 15.97 -7.73 5.91
C SER A 192 16.12 -6.37 5.23
N GLY A 193 15.57 -6.23 4.02
CA GLY A 193 15.52 -4.95 3.32
C GLY A 193 14.60 -3.92 3.98
N THR A 194 13.44 -4.35 4.50
CA THR A 194 12.57 -3.45 5.28
C THR A 194 13.24 -3.01 6.56
N THR A 195 13.89 -3.91 7.31
CA THR A 195 14.66 -3.55 8.50
C THR A 195 15.75 -2.54 8.18
N ALA A 196 16.51 -2.74 7.09
CA ALA A 196 17.49 -1.76 6.62
C ALA A 196 16.84 -0.40 6.30
N GLY A 197 15.67 -0.41 5.65
CA GLY A 197 14.89 0.81 5.38
C GLY A 197 14.40 1.54 6.64
N VAL A 198 14.04 0.82 7.71
CA VAL A 198 13.64 1.40 9.01
C VAL A 198 14.85 2.01 9.72
N ILE A 199 15.99 1.31 9.76
CA ILE A 199 17.24 1.84 10.32
C ILE A 199 17.66 3.10 9.57
N GLY A 200 17.57 3.06 8.24
CA GLY A 200 17.82 4.20 7.38
C GLY A 200 16.88 5.39 7.65
N ALA A 201 15.60 5.14 7.88
CA ALA A 201 14.62 6.16 8.27
C ALA A 201 14.98 6.83 9.61
N ALA A 202 15.42 6.04 10.59
CA ALA A 202 15.91 6.57 11.87
C ALA A 202 17.17 7.43 11.68
N ALA A 203 18.12 7.00 10.85
CA ALA A 203 19.32 7.78 10.55
C ALA A 203 18.98 9.12 9.86
N VAL A 204 18.06 9.12 8.90
CA VAL A 204 17.56 10.33 8.24
C VAL A 204 16.88 11.26 9.24
N ALA A 205 16.02 10.73 10.11
CA ALA A 205 15.36 11.51 11.15
C ALA A 205 16.36 12.17 12.11
N VAL A 206 17.36 11.41 12.59
CA VAL A 206 18.44 11.96 13.44
C VAL A 206 19.21 13.06 12.70
N ALA A 207 19.57 12.86 11.43
CA ALA A 207 20.26 13.87 10.64
C ALA A 207 19.45 15.18 10.49
N LEU A 208 18.14 15.08 10.28
CA LEU A 208 17.24 16.24 10.21
C LEU A 208 17.18 17.00 11.54
N ILE A 209 17.12 16.28 12.67
CA ILE A 209 17.11 16.91 14.00
C ILE A 209 18.45 17.58 14.30
N VAL A 210 19.57 16.92 14.00
CA VAL A 210 20.92 17.52 14.16
C VAL A 210 21.05 18.79 13.32
N TRP A 211 20.57 18.77 12.07
CA TRP A 211 20.59 19.94 11.20
C TRP A 211 19.71 21.08 11.76
N ALA A 212 18.52 20.78 12.28
CA ALA A 212 17.68 21.77 12.94
C ALA A 212 18.36 22.41 14.17
N LEU A 213 18.95 21.59 15.05
CA LEU A 213 19.66 22.06 16.24
C LEU A 213 20.88 22.91 15.88
N SER A 214 21.61 22.54 14.81
CA SER A 214 22.72 23.36 14.32
C SER A 214 22.27 24.76 13.90
N GLY A 215 21.07 24.90 13.34
CA GLY A 215 20.50 26.21 13.00
C GLY A 215 20.23 27.09 14.23
N MET A 216 19.79 26.48 15.33
CA MET A 216 19.55 27.18 16.59
C MET A 216 20.84 27.63 17.27
N ILE A 217 21.87 26.76 17.27
CA ILE A 217 23.18 27.08 17.86
C ILE A 217 23.83 28.27 17.13
N ASN A 218 23.61 28.40 15.82
CA ASN A 218 24.15 29.48 15.00
C ASN A 218 23.24 30.72 14.91
N ASP A 219 22.14 30.77 15.69
CA ASP A 219 21.12 31.83 15.66
C ASP A 219 20.67 32.21 14.24
N ALA A 220 20.43 31.19 13.41
CA ALA A 220 20.02 31.39 12.02
C ALA A 220 18.65 32.08 11.95
N GLN A 221 18.47 32.99 11.00
CA GLN A 221 17.21 33.75 10.84
C GLN A 221 15.98 32.84 10.64
N ASP A 222 16.17 31.66 10.06
CA ASP A 222 15.14 30.66 9.79
C ASP A 222 15.04 29.57 10.86
N GLN A 223 15.71 29.70 12.02
CA GLN A 223 15.84 28.63 13.02
C GLN A 223 14.51 27.97 13.44
N TRP A 224 13.46 28.77 13.68
CA TRP A 224 12.14 28.26 14.10
C TRP A 224 11.42 27.53 12.98
N LEU A 225 11.48 28.07 11.76
CA LEU A 225 10.89 27.44 10.58
C LEU A 225 11.63 26.14 10.25
N ARG A 226 12.97 26.16 10.28
CA ARG A 226 13.82 24.99 10.06
C ARG A 226 13.53 23.90 11.08
N LEU A 227 13.44 24.25 12.37
CA LEU A 227 13.08 23.32 13.43
C LEU A 227 11.71 22.69 13.18
N GLY A 228 10.67 23.50 12.95
CA GLY A 228 9.31 23.01 12.71
C GLY A 228 9.23 22.06 11.53
N VAL A 229 9.83 22.41 10.39
CA VAL A 229 9.85 21.58 9.19
C VAL A 229 10.63 20.28 9.43
N CYS A 230 11.80 20.34 10.06
CA CYS A 230 12.61 19.14 10.32
C CYS A 230 11.94 18.18 11.29
N VAL A 231 11.32 18.68 12.36
CA VAL A 231 10.58 17.85 13.33
C VAL A 231 9.39 17.18 12.65
N LEU A 232 8.62 17.92 11.86
CA LEU A 232 7.49 17.37 11.11
C LEU A 232 7.94 16.29 10.12
N MET A 233 9.02 16.55 9.38
CA MET A 233 9.58 15.59 8.41
C MET A 233 10.17 14.36 9.09
N ALA A 234 10.91 14.52 10.19
CA ALA A 234 11.44 13.41 10.96
C ALA A 234 10.32 12.53 11.52
N TRP A 235 9.27 13.14 12.07
CA TRP A 235 8.08 12.41 12.50
C TRP A 235 7.41 11.66 11.34
N PHE A 236 7.22 12.30 10.19
CA PHE A 236 6.62 11.65 9.02
C PHE A 236 7.44 10.45 8.53
N VAL A 237 8.76 10.58 8.47
CA VAL A 237 9.68 9.51 8.06
C VAL A 237 9.61 8.33 9.05
N VAL A 238 9.70 8.59 10.36
CA VAL A 238 9.64 7.53 11.38
C VAL A 238 8.26 6.87 11.42
N ALA A 239 7.17 7.65 11.38
CA ALA A 239 5.81 7.12 11.38
C ALA A 239 5.54 6.29 10.12
N GLY A 240 5.99 6.75 8.95
CA GLY A 240 5.85 6.02 7.70
C GLY A 240 6.68 4.74 7.65
N ALA A 241 7.91 4.76 8.19
CA ALA A 241 8.72 3.56 8.33
C ALA A 241 8.06 2.51 9.23
N GLY A 242 7.51 2.95 10.38
CA GLY A 242 6.76 2.07 11.29
C GLY A 242 5.51 1.49 10.63
N ALA A 243 4.77 2.29 9.87
CA ALA A 243 3.59 1.85 9.15
C ALA A 243 3.91 0.80 8.07
N GLU A 244 4.98 0.99 7.28
CA GLU A 244 5.47 0.01 6.30
C GLU A 244 5.91 -1.29 6.96
N HIS A 245 6.64 -1.21 8.09
CA HIS A 245 7.08 -2.40 8.82
C HIS A 245 5.91 -3.20 9.39
N ALA A 246 4.94 -2.52 10.02
CA ALA A 246 3.73 -3.14 10.54
C ALA A 246 2.82 -3.69 9.43
N ALA A 247 2.83 -3.10 8.23
CA ALA A 247 2.11 -3.63 7.08
C ALA A 247 2.73 -4.95 6.59
N GLU A 248 4.07 -5.03 6.52
CA GLU A 248 4.75 -6.27 6.10
C GLU A 248 4.56 -7.41 7.12
N GLN A 249 4.62 -7.11 8.41
CA GLN A 249 4.36 -8.11 9.46
C GLN A 249 2.96 -8.70 9.36
N ARG A 250 1.94 -7.89 9.02
CA ARG A 250 0.55 -8.34 8.85
C ARG A 250 0.35 -9.27 7.65
N THR A 251 1.24 -9.24 6.67
CA THR A 251 1.21 -10.13 5.51
C THR A 251 2.06 -11.39 5.67
N ARG A 252 2.71 -11.57 6.82
CA ARG A 252 3.59 -12.70 7.10
C ARG A 252 2.90 -13.69 8.03
N TRP A 253 3.14 -14.98 7.84
CA TRP A 253 2.83 -15.97 8.86
C TRP A 253 3.75 -15.79 10.08
N PRO A 254 3.24 -15.86 11.33
CA PRO A 254 4.08 -15.76 12.52
C PRO A 254 5.11 -16.90 12.56
N ASP A 255 6.37 -16.59 12.88
CA ASP A 255 7.47 -17.58 12.87
C ASP A 255 7.30 -18.66 13.94
N ASP A 256 6.54 -18.36 14.99
CA ASP A 256 6.25 -19.19 16.16
C ASP A 256 4.95 -19.99 16.02
N LEU A 257 4.16 -19.76 14.96
CA LEU A 257 2.89 -20.44 14.75
C LEU A 257 3.05 -21.55 13.73
N GLU A 258 2.89 -22.81 14.14
CA GLU A 258 2.83 -23.91 13.19
C GLU A 258 1.44 -23.99 12.53
N LEU A 259 1.40 -24.37 11.23
CA LEU A 259 0.14 -24.59 10.52
C LEU A 259 -0.72 -25.66 11.22
N SER A 260 -0.07 -26.68 11.77
CA SER A 260 -0.66 -27.78 12.54
C SER A 260 -1.52 -27.31 13.71
N GLU A 261 -1.16 -26.20 14.37
CA GLU A 261 -1.90 -25.65 15.52
C GLU A 261 -3.25 -25.04 15.13
N LEU A 262 -3.39 -24.58 13.88
CA LEU A 262 -4.63 -24.03 13.36
C LEU A 262 -5.49 -25.07 12.64
N ILE A 263 -4.94 -26.24 12.34
CA ILE A 263 -5.67 -27.32 11.68
C ILE A 263 -6.65 -27.93 12.69
N ARG A 264 -7.94 -27.87 12.35
CA ARG A 264 -8.97 -28.57 13.12
C ARG A 264 -9.18 -29.97 12.58
N PRO A 265 -9.26 -31.01 13.43
CA PRO A 265 -9.61 -32.36 13.00
C PRO A 265 -10.99 -32.38 12.34
N VAL A 266 -11.10 -33.15 11.27
CA VAL A 266 -12.34 -33.35 10.53
C VAL A 266 -12.89 -34.75 10.83
N LEU A 267 -14.21 -34.87 10.85
CA LEU A 267 -14.86 -36.17 10.74
C LEU A 267 -15.16 -36.46 9.27
N GLN A 268 -14.73 -37.61 8.77
CA GLN A 268 -15.07 -38.07 7.43
C GLN A 268 -16.39 -38.84 7.48
N LEU A 269 -17.37 -38.42 6.67
CA LEU A 269 -18.66 -39.09 6.53
C LEU A 269 -18.99 -39.37 5.06
N PRO A 270 -19.72 -40.45 4.75
CA PRO A 270 -20.24 -40.66 3.40
C PRO A 270 -21.10 -39.47 2.93
N ALA A 271 -20.92 -39.03 1.69
CA ALA A 271 -21.68 -37.92 1.10
C ALA A 271 -23.21 -38.16 1.10
N GLU A 272 -23.61 -39.43 1.02
CA GLU A 272 -25.01 -39.86 1.04
C GLU A 272 -25.58 -40.06 2.44
N SER A 273 -24.80 -39.84 3.50
CA SER A 273 -25.32 -39.91 4.86
C SER A 273 -26.47 -38.90 5.07
N PRO A 274 -27.53 -39.27 5.80
CA PRO A 274 -28.59 -38.34 6.16
C PRO A 274 -28.03 -37.09 6.83
N VAL A 275 -28.48 -35.90 6.41
CA VAL A 275 -27.98 -34.63 6.94
C VAL A 275 -28.19 -34.50 8.45
N ALA A 276 -29.27 -35.07 9.00
CA ALA A 276 -29.53 -35.06 10.45
C ALA A 276 -28.48 -35.89 11.22
N ASP A 277 -28.11 -37.06 10.71
CA ASP A 277 -27.10 -37.92 11.30
C ASP A 277 -25.72 -37.28 11.18
N ALA A 278 -25.43 -36.63 10.04
CA ALA A 278 -24.18 -35.93 9.82
C ALA A 278 -23.99 -34.75 10.81
N LEU A 279 -25.05 -33.97 11.06
CA LEU A 279 -25.03 -32.91 12.09
C LEU A 279 -24.81 -33.46 13.49
N LEU A 280 -25.48 -34.56 13.83
CA LEU A 280 -25.37 -35.19 15.14
C LEU A 280 -23.96 -35.76 15.36
N ALA A 281 -23.39 -36.40 14.34
CA ALA A 281 -22.04 -36.94 14.34
C ALA A 281 -20.95 -35.84 14.36
N ALA A 282 -21.19 -34.70 13.70
CA ALA A 282 -20.28 -33.57 13.68
C ALA A 282 -19.93 -33.12 15.11
N ALA A 283 -20.93 -33.03 16.00
CA ALA A 283 -20.77 -32.60 17.40
C ALA A 283 -19.91 -31.31 17.53
N GLY A 284 -20.10 -30.36 16.61
CA GLY A 284 -19.34 -29.10 16.55
C GLY A 284 -17.97 -29.17 15.85
N ARG A 285 -17.55 -30.35 15.36
CA ARG A 285 -16.34 -30.54 14.54
C ARG A 285 -16.64 -30.25 13.06
N GLY A 286 -15.59 -29.97 12.28
CA GLY A 286 -15.71 -29.90 10.83
C GLY A 286 -16.00 -31.29 10.25
N VAL A 287 -16.84 -31.36 9.20
CA VAL A 287 -17.17 -32.61 8.52
C VAL A 287 -16.77 -32.52 7.06
N VAL A 288 -15.97 -33.48 6.61
CA VAL A 288 -15.67 -33.69 5.19
C VAL A 288 -16.53 -34.83 4.69
N LEU A 289 -17.27 -34.56 3.62
CA LEU A 289 -18.07 -35.56 2.95
C LEU A 289 -17.25 -36.24 1.85
N VAL A 290 -17.18 -37.56 1.90
CA VAL A 290 -16.43 -38.38 0.95
C VAL A 290 -17.35 -39.30 0.16
N ARG A 291 -17.03 -39.55 -1.10
CA ARG A 291 -17.69 -40.60 -1.90
C ARG A 291 -17.14 -41.97 -1.54
N ALA A 292 -17.78 -43.02 -2.06
CA ALA A 292 -17.36 -44.42 -1.87
C ALA A 292 -15.94 -44.72 -2.39
N ASP A 293 -15.42 -43.89 -3.29
CA ASP A 293 -14.05 -43.94 -3.82
C ASP A 293 -13.01 -43.25 -2.90
N GLY A 294 -13.44 -42.66 -1.78
CA GLY A 294 -12.59 -41.95 -0.84
C GLY A 294 -12.29 -40.49 -1.23
N ILE A 295 -12.85 -39.99 -2.34
CA ILE A 295 -12.63 -38.62 -2.79
C ILE A 295 -13.53 -37.66 -1.99
N ALA A 296 -12.93 -36.59 -1.47
CA ALA A 296 -13.67 -35.51 -0.82
C ALA A 296 -14.55 -34.75 -1.83
N VAL A 297 -15.85 -34.70 -1.55
CA VAL A 297 -16.86 -34.04 -2.39
C VAL A 297 -17.10 -32.61 -1.94
N GLY A 298 -17.08 -32.40 -0.61
CA GLY A 298 -17.50 -31.14 -0.02
C GLY A 298 -17.22 -31.08 1.48
N LEU A 299 -17.17 -29.86 1.99
CA LEU A 299 -17.18 -29.59 3.43
C LEU A 299 -18.61 -29.26 3.85
N LEU A 300 -19.12 -29.89 4.91
CA LEU A 300 -20.48 -29.63 5.38
C LEU A 300 -20.60 -28.19 5.90
N ASP A 301 -21.51 -27.38 5.34
CA ASP A 301 -21.88 -26.09 5.92
C ASP A 301 -22.91 -26.35 7.02
N GLN A 302 -22.51 -26.09 8.27
CA GLN A 302 -23.36 -26.32 9.44
C GLN A 302 -24.69 -25.55 9.36
N HIS A 303 -24.69 -24.29 8.93
CA HIS A 303 -25.92 -23.51 8.82
C HIS A 303 -26.83 -24.01 7.70
N ALA A 304 -26.24 -24.41 6.57
CA ALA A 304 -27.01 -25.02 5.48
C ALA A 304 -27.61 -26.37 5.90
N ALA A 305 -26.82 -27.18 6.62
CA ALA A 305 -27.22 -28.48 7.11
C ALA A 305 -28.34 -28.38 8.16
N GLU A 306 -28.26 -27.46 9.13
CA GLU A 306 -29.31 -27.24 10.14
C GLU A 306 -30.65 -26.84 9.49
N ARG A 307 -30.61 -25.96 8.47
CA ARG A 307 -31.80 -25.59 7.69
C ARG A 307 -32.37 -26.76 6.90
N LEU A 308 -31.52 -27.59 6.30
CA LEU A 308 -31.94 -28.76 5.53
C LEU A 308 -32.53 -29.82 6.44
N ALA A 309 -31.89 -30.13 7.57
CA ALA A 309 -32.34 -31.13 8.53
C ALA A 309 -33.72 -30.83 9.12
N THR A 310 -34.07 -29.54 9.28
CA THR A 310 -35.39 -29.12 9.76
C THR A 310 -36.51 -29.46 8.77
N ARG A 311 -36.22 -29.44 7.46
CA ARG A 311 -37.22 -29.65 6.40
C ARG A 311 -37.23 -31.09 5.89
N ALA A 312 -36.05 -31.70 5.76
CA ALA A 312 -35.84 -33.00 5.15
C ALA A 312 -34.62 -33.68 5.80
N PRO A 313 -34.78 -34.28 7.00
CA PRO A 313 -33.66 -34.83 7.78
C PRO A 313 -32.95 -36.02 7.11
N HIS A 314 -33.64 -36.71 6.19
CA HIS A 314 -33.12 -37.87 5.47
C HIS A 314 -32.50 -37.54 4.11
N GLU A 315 -32.48 -36.27 3.70
CA GLU A 315 -31.77 -35.88 2.49
C GLU A 315 -30.26 -36.05 2.65
N PRO A 316 -29.53 -36.35 1.56
CA PRO A 316 -28.08 -36.47 1.58
C PRO A 316 -27.39 -35.21 2.09
N ALA A 317 -26.41 -35.40 2.98
CA ALA A 317 -25.60 -34.31 3.54
C ALA A 317 -24.86 -33.50 2.46
N GLU A 318 -24.55 -34.11 1.30
CA GLU A 318 -23.91 -33.42 0.17
C GLU A 318 -24.70 -32.21 -0.35
N ARG A 319 -26.03 -32.17 -0.18
CA ARG A 319 -26.86 -31.04 -0.60
C ARG A 319 -26.67 -29.80 0.27
N ALA A 320 -26.09 -29.97 1.46
CA ALA A 320 -25.72 -28.92 2.39
C ALA A 320 -24.20 -28.70 2.46
N ALA A 321 -23.44 -29.29 1.54
CA ALA A 321 -21.99 -29.14 1.49
C ALA A 321 -21.55 -28.02 0.56
N GLU A 322 -20.51 -27.31 0.97
CA GLU A 322 -19.74 -26.42 0.12
C GLU A 322 -18.75 -27.28 -0.70
N PRO A 323 -18.80 -27.22 -2.04
CA PRO A 323 -17.95 -28.07 -2.87
C PRO A 323 -16.47 -27.70 -2.69
N VAL A 324 -15.62 -28.73 -2.60
CA VAL A 324 -14.17 -28.53 -2.50
C VAL A 324 -13.60 -28.41 -3.92
N GLY A 325 -13.18 -27.20 -4.29
CA GLY A 325 -12.45 -26.92 -5.51
C GLY A 325 -10.92 -26.95 -5.30
N PRO A 326 -10.11 -27.06 -6.36
CA PRO A 326 -8.64 -27.03 -6.27
C PRO A 326 -8.09 -25.82 -5.50
N GLU A 327 -8.76 -24.68 -5.57
CA GLU A 327 -8.43 -23.44 -4.89
C GLU A 327 -8.68 -23.46 -3.37
N THR A 328 -9.51 -24.41 -2.89
CA THR A 328 -9.86 -24.58 -1.47
C THR A 328 -9.07 -25.69 -0.78
N ILE A 329 -8.20 -26.38 -1.52
CA ILE A 329 -7.32 -27.44 -0.99
C ILE A 329 -5.96 -26.85 -0.64
N VAL A 330 -5.45 -27.22 0.53
CA VAL A 330 -4.13 -26.88 1.05
C VAL A 330 -3.43 -28.18 1.46
N LEU A 331 -2.16 -28.33 1.12
CA LEU A 331 -1.36 -29.47 1.60
C LEU A 331 -0.85 -29.17 3.01
N ASP A 332 -0.78 -30.16 3.88
CA ASP A 332 -0.14 -30.02 5.20
C ASP A 332 1.36 -29.65 5.09
N THR A 333 2.00 -30.03 3.98
CA THR A 333 3.37 -29.65 3.62
C THR A 333 3.49 -28.28 2.94
N ASP A 334 2.39 -27.59 2.64
CA ASP A 334 2.46 -26.28 1.98
C ASP A 334 3.17 -25.26 2.89
N PRO A 335 4.06 -24.41 2.33
CA PRO A 335 4.66 -23.32 3.11
C PRO A 335 3.58 -22.40 3.67
N ALA A 336 3.70 -22.02 4.93
CA ALA A 336 2.69 -21.23 5.62
C ALA A 336 2.35 -19.89 4.90
N ASP A 337 3.34 -19.25 4.27
CA ASP A 337 3.14 -18.05 3.44
C ASP A 337 2.26 -18.33 2.20
N SER A 338 2.41 -19.50 1.59
CA SER A 338 1.57 -19.92 0.45
C SER A 338 0.14 -20.22 0.88
N VAL A 339 -0.03 -20.80 2.08
CA VAL A 339 -1.34 -20.99 2.71
C VAL A 339 -2.00 -19.65 3.01
N LEU A 340 -1.24 -18.71 3.57
CA LEU A 340 -1.73 -17.36 3.86
C LEU A 340 -2.20 -16.63 2.61
N GLU A 341 -1.42 -16.66 1.53
CA GLU A 341 -1.80 -16.08 0.24
C GLU A 341 -3.10 -16.71 -0.29
N ARG A 342 -3.24 -18.05 -0.20
CA ARG A 342 -4.46 -18.77 -0.58
C ARG A 342 -5.67 -18.29 0.24
N VAL A 343 -5.52 -18.24 1.57
CA VAL A 343 -6.55 -17.81 2.52
C VAL A 343 -6.94 -16.35 2.30
N GLN A 344 -6.04 -15.49 1.80
CA GLN A 344 -6.36 -14.09 1.50
C GLN A 344 -7.02 -13.90 0.12
N THR A 345 -6.68 -14.74 -0.87
CA THR A 345 -7.14 -14.58 -2.25
C THR A 345 -8.45 -15.31 -2.57
N VAL A 346 -8.66 -16.49 -1.98
CA VAL A 346 -9.83 -17.34 -2.28
C VAL A 346 -10.96 -16.99 -1.32
N LEU A 347 -12.16 -16.72 -1.85
CA LEU A 347 -13.33 -16.33 -1.05
C LEU A 347 -14.04 -17.52 -0.38
N ALA A 348 -13.28 -18.45 0.19
CA ALA A 348 -13.82 -19.56 0.98
C ALA A 348 -13.80 -19.24 2.47
N TRP A 349 -14.72 -19.83 3.23
CA TRP A 349 -14.73 -19.74 4.70
C TRP A 349 -13.80 -20.75 5.36
N GLN A 350 -13.57 -21.86 4.67
CA GLN A 350 -12.80 -23.01 5.14
C GLN A 350 -12.01 -23.63 3.98
N PHE A 351 -10.84 -24.18 4.31
CA PHE A 351 -9.93 -24.83 3.39
C PHE A 351 -9.73 -26.27 3.84
N LEU A 352 -9.83 -27.21 2.91
CA LEU A 352 -9.55 -28.61 3.19
C LEU A 352 -8.04 -28.81 3.24
N VAL A 353 -7.55 -29.35 4.35
CA VAL A 353 -6.15 -29.74 4.48
C VAL A 353 -6.01 -31.22 4.17
N VAL A 354 -5.16 -31.53 3.21
CA VAL A 354 -4.85 -32.91 2.79
C VAL A 354 -3.41 -33.26 3.14
N ASP A 355 -3.17 -34.51 3.48
CA ASP A 355 -1.82 -35.04 3.70
C ASP A 355 -1.06 -35.27 2.37
N ALA A 356 0.21 -35.65 2.47
CA ALA A 356 1.06 -35.96 1.32
C ALA A 356 0.51 -37.11 0.44
N GLU A 357 -0.33 -37.99 1.02
CA GLU A 357 -1.01 -39.09 0.33
C GLU A 357 -2.36 -38.67 -0.28
N GLY A 358 -2.76 -37.40 -0.14
CA GLY A 358 -3.98 -36.82 -0.69
C GLY A 358 -5.25 -37.13 0.12
N ARG A 359 -5.13 -37.57 1.36
CA ARG A 359 -6.26 -37.88 2.25
C ARG A 359 -6.65 -36.67 3.10
N PRO A 360 -7.94 -36.50 3.42
CA PRO A 360 -8.40 -35.43 4.31
C PRO A 360 -7.80 -35.55 5.71
N SER A 361 -6.88 -34.64 6.07
CA SER A 361 -6.23 -34.57 7.37
C SER A 361 -6.93 -33.57 8.31
N GLY A 362 -7.45 -32.47 7.74
CA GLY A 362 -7.91 -31.35 8.55
C GLY A 362 -8.75 -30.31 7.81
N VAL A 363 -9.28 -29.34 8.55
CA VAL A 363 -9.88 -28.13 7.99
C VAL A 363 -9.21 -26.91 8.61
N LEU A 364 -8.79 -25.98 7.76
CA LEU A 364 -8.29 -24.67 8.16
C LEU A 364 -9.37 -23.62 7.95
N ARG A 365 -9.80 -22.95 9.03
CA ARG A 365 -10.80 -21.88 8.93
C ARG A 365 -10.13 -20.53 8.71
N ARG A 366 -10.67 -19.73 7.79
CA ARG A 366 -10.17 -18.37 7.55
C ARG A 366 -10.19 -17.50 8.82
N GLU A 367 -11.20 -17.68 9.68
CA GLU A 367 -11.30 -16.92 10.93
C GLU A 367 -10.19 -17.25 11.92
N ASP A 368 -9.76 -18.51 11.99
CA ASP A 368 -8.70 -18.96 12.89
C ASP A 368 -7.35 -18.37 12.44
N VAL A 369 -7.07 -18.40 11.14
CA VAL A 369 -5.91 -17.73 10.54
C VAL A 369 -5.96 -16.22 10.82
N ARG A 370 -7.11 -15.57 10.61
CA ARG A 370 -7.26 -14.13 10.88
C ARG A 370 -7.05 -13.81 12.36
N ARG A 371 -7.57 -14.64 13.28
CA ARG A 371 -7.39 -14.48 14.72
C ARG A 371 -5.93 -14.61 15.11
N ALA A 372 -5.24 -15.65 14.63
CA ALA A 372 -3.81 -15.83 14.83
C ALA A 372 -2.99 -14.60 14.38
N LEU A 373 -3.29 -14.06 13.20
CA LEU A 373 -2.59 -12.88 12.67
C LEU A 373 -2.91 -11.58 13.44
N SER A 374 -4.08 -11.49 14.06
CA SER A 374 -4.49 -10.34 14.88
C SER A 374 -4.15 -10.49 16.37
N GLY A 375 -3.75 -11.69 16.80
CA GLY A 375 -3.72 -12.11 18.20
C GLY A 375 -2.37 -11.91 18.91
N GLY A 376 -1.32 -11.51 18.20
CA GLY A 376 -0.01 -11.21 18.79
C GLY A 376 0.07 -9.96 19.68
N ASP A 377 -1.08 -9.42 20.14
CA ASP A 377 -1.17 -8.18 20.92
C ASP A 377 -1.98 -8.33 22.22
N ARG A 378 -2.14 -9.57 22.73
CA ARG A 378 -2.73 -9.83 24.04
C ARG A 378 -2.11 -11.03 24.72
N ASP A 379 -1.04 -10.78 25.45
CA ASP A 379 -0.82 -11.34 26.79
C ASP A 379 -0.54 -10.18 27.77
#